data_AF-A0A7Z1HR05-F1
#
_entry.id   AF-A0A7Z1HR05-F1
#
_cell.length_a   1.000
_cell.length_b   1.000
_cell.length_c   1.000
_cell.angle_alpha   90.00
_cell.angle_beta   90.00
_cell.angle_gamma   90.00
#
_symmetry.space_group_name_H-M   'P 1'
#
loop_
_entity.id
_entity.type
_entity.pdbx_description
1 polymer ?
#
loop_
_entity_poly.entity_id
_entity_poly.type
_entity_poly.pdbx_seq_one_letter_code
_entity_poly.pdbx_strand_id
1 'polypeptide(L)' 'MNFRGNCMINNDPLFDLLNKEQQRQQHSLELIASENFASPAVLAAQESVLTNKYAEGYYQ' A
#
# COMPACT_ATOMS: atom_id res chain seq x y z
N MET A 1 -9.48 6.62 -21.38
CA MET A 1 -8.30 7.23 -20.72
C MET A 1 -7.74 6.18 -19.77
N ASN A 2 -6.64 5.52 -20.15
CA ASN A 2 -6.05 4.41 -19.39
C ASN A 2 -4.84 4.93 -18.61
N PHE A 3 -5.02 5.26 -17.34
CA PHE A 3 -3.93 5.57 -16.41
C PHE A 3 -3.25 4.27 -15.99
N ARG A 4 -2.52 3.63 -16.91
CA ARG A 4 -1.66 2.50 -16.54
C ARG A 4 -0.52 3.05 -15.68
N GLY A 5 -0.51 2.59 -14.43
CA GLY A 5 0.43 2.96 -13.40
C GLY A 5 1.88 2.87 -13.86
N ASN A 6 2.61 3.96 -13.63
CA ASN A 6 4.04 4.06 -13.90
C ASN A 6 4.85 4.15 -12.60
N CYS A 7 4.31 3.67 -11.47
CA CYS A 7 4.89 3.88 -10.15
C CYS A 7 6.08 2.93 -9.84
N MET A 8 6.21 1.80 -10.53
CA MET A 8 7.38 0.92 -10.34
C MET A 8 8.43 1.18 -11.42
N ILE A 9 9.04 2.36 -11.35
CA ILE A 9 10.31 2.58 -12.04
C ILE A 9 11.33 1.73 -11.28
N ASN A 10 11.83 0.65 -11.89
CA ASN A 10 12.80 -0.30 -11.30
C ASN A 10 14.12 0.35 -10.81
N ASN A 11 14.25 1.68 -10.85
CA ASN A 11 15.39 2.48 -10.41
C ASN A 11 15.03 3.50 -9.31
N ASP A 12 13.83 3.44 -8.73
CA ASP A 12 13.46 4.28 -7.59
C ASP A 12 14.02 3.67 -6.30
N PRO A 13 14.87 4.38 -5.54
CA PRO A 13 15.37 3.89 -4.24
C PRO A 13 14.25 3.51 -3.27
N LEU A 14 13.04 4.08 -3.43
CA LEU A 14 11.87 3.72 -2.65
C LEU A 14 11.45 2.26 -2.87
N PHE A 15 11.54 1.74 -4.10
CA PHE A 15 11.18 0.36 -4.41
C PHE A 15 12.07 -0.64 -3.67
N ASP A 16 13.39 -0.37 -3.61
CA ASP A 16 14.34 -1.18 -2.86
C ASP A 16 14.06 -1.17 -1.36
N LEU A 17 13.66 -0.02 -0.80
CA LEU A 17 13.29 0.09 0.61
C LEU A 17 12.00 -0.67 0.92
N LEU A 18 11.00 -0.60 0.04
CA LEU A 18 9.75 -1.36 0.19
C LEU A 18 10.01 -2.87 0.17
N ASN A 19 10.86 -3.36 -0.75
CA ASN A 19 11.25 -4.77 -0.81
C ASN A 19 11.98 -5.23 0.46
N LYS A 20 12.90 -4.41 0.98
CA LYS A 20 13.61 -4.71 2.23
C LYS A 20 12.65 -4.80 3.42
N GLU A 21 11.67 -3.90 3.49
CA GLU A 21 10.66 -3.91 4.55
C GLU A 21 9.72 -5.12 4.44
N GLN A 22 9.29 -5.46 3.22
CA GLN A 22 8.50 -6.67 2.98
C GLN A 22 9.27 -7.93 3.45
N GLN A 23 10.55 -8.04 3.11
CA GLN A 23 11.39 -9.14 3.58
C GLN A 23 11.53 -9.13 5.11
N ARG A 24 11.71 -7.97 5.74
CA ARG A 24 11.80 -7.87 7.20
C ARG A 24 10.53 -8.42 7.86
N GLN A 25 9.36 -8.02 7.39
CA GLN A 25 8.07 -8.47 7.94
C GLN A 25 7.83 -9.97 7.73
N GLN A 26 8.23 -10.53 6.59
CA GLN A 26 8.04 -11.95 6.28
C GLN A 26 8.95 -12.89 7.08
N HIS A 27 10.13 -12.42 7.47
CA HIS A 27 11.14 -13.24 8.16
C HIS A 27 11.27 -12.92 9.66
N SER A 28 10.50 -11.95 10.16
CA SER A 28 10.46 -11.59 11.59
C SER A 28 9.21 -12.18 12.23
N LEU A 29 9.34 -12.63 13.47
CA LEU A 29 8.18 -13.05 14.26
C LEU A 29 7.56 -11.80 14.91
N GLU A 30 6.38 -11.38 14.42
CA GLU A 30 5.70 -10.21 14.96
C GLU A 30 4.96 -10.57 16.25
N LEU A 31 5.36 -9.95 17.37
CA LEU A 31 4.84 -10.23 18.72
C LEU A 31 4.16 -9.01 19.37
N ILE A 32 4.08 -7.91 18.65
CA ILE A 32 3.42 -6.69 19.11
C ILE A 32 1.91 -6.90 18.99
N ALA A 33 1.21 -6.93 20.13
CA ALA A 33 -0.22 -7.26 20.19
C ALA A 33 -1.14 -6.29 19.41
N SER A 34 -0.68 -5.08 19.12
CA SER A 34 -1.42 -4.08 18.34
C SER A 34 -1.18 -4.18 16.83
N GLU A 35 -0.19 -4.96 16.38
CA GLU A 35 0.17 -5.07 14.97
C GLU A 35 -0.52 -6.26 14.29
N ASN A 36 -0.78 -6.13 12.99
CA ASN A 36 -1.42 -7.15 12.18
C ASN A 36 -1.09 -6.98 10.68
N PHE A 37 -1.26 -8.04 9.90
CA PHE A 37 -1.10 -8.02 8.45
C PHE A 37 -2.46 -7.81 7.77
N ALA A 38 -2.57 -6.75 6.96
CA ALA A 38 -3.76 -6.49 6.17
C ALA A 38 -3.92 -7.51 5.04
N SER A 39 -5.18 -7.81 4.67
CA SER A 39 -5.45 -8.72 3.54
C SER A 39 -5.12 -8.07 2.19
N PRO A 40 -4.80 -8.85 1.15
CA PRO A 40 -4.53 -8.30 -0.18
C PRO A 40 -5.66 -7.43 -0.74
N ALA A 41 -6.91 -7.74 -0.39
CA ALA A 41 -8.08 -6.96 -0.80
C ALA A 41 -8.10 -5.56 -0.16
N VAL A 42 -7.69 -5.44 1.10
CA VAL A 42 -7.59 -4.14 1.79
C VAL A 42 -6.49 -3.28 1.15
N LEU A 43 -5.34 -3.88 0.84
CA LEU A 43 -4.24 -3.18 0.17
C LEU A 43 -4.65 -2.69 -1.23
N ALA A 44 -5.33 -3.54 -2.02
CA ALA A 44 -5.83 -3.15 -3.34
C ALA A 44 -6.85 -2.01 -3.28
N ALA A 45 -7.72 -1.98 -2.27
CA ALA A 45 -8.66 -0.89 -2.06
C ALA A 45 -7.95 0.41 -1.65
N GLN A 46 -6.88 0.31 -0.84
CA GLN A 46 -6.06 1.46 -0.44
C GLN A 46 -5.33 2.12 -1.62
N GLU A 47 -4.92 1.33 -2.61
CA GLU A 47 -4.32 1.81 -3.87
C GLU A 47 -5.34 2.26 -4.93
N SER A 48 -6.62 2.34 -4.57
CA SER A 48 -7.67 2.69 -5.52
C SER A 48 -7.69 4.18 -5.86
N VAL A 49 -8.44 4.51 -6.91
CA VAL A 49 -8.68 5.89 -7.36
C VAL A 49 -9.40 6.77 -6.34
N LEU A 50 -9.85 6.22 -5.20
CA LEU A 50 -10.55 6.96 -4.15
C LEU A 50 -9.68 8.07 -3.56
N THR A 51 -8.35 7.92 -3.56
CA THR A 51 -7.40 8.96 -3.11
C THR A 51 -7.48 10.25 -3.94
N ASN A 52 -7.94 10.17 -5.18
CA ASN A 52 -8.11 11.33 -6.06
C ASN A 52 -9.43 12.08 -5.81
N LYS A 53 -10.35 11.49 -5.03
CA LYS A 53 -11.68 12.06 -4.81
C LYS A 53 -11.67 12.98 -3.60
N TYR A 54 -12.03 14.24 -3.83
CA TYR A 54 -12.40 15.16 -2.75
C TYR A 54 -13.86 14.91 -2.36
N ALA A 55 -14.11 14.54 -1.09
CA ALA A 55 -15.41 14.11 -0.59
C ALA A 55 -15.73 14.76 0.77
N GLU A 56 -15.87 16.08 0.78
CA GLU A 56 -16.33 16.82 1.96
C GLU A 56 -17.83 16.59 2.22
N GLY A 57 -18.22 16.60 3.49
CA GLY A 57 -19.62 16.40 3.92
C GLY A 57 -19.93 14.94 4.28
N TYR A 58 -21.21 14.64 4.49
CA TYR A 58 -21.70 13.29 4.74
C TYR A 58 -22.27 12.66 3.47
N TYR A 59 -22.44 11.34 3.49
CA TYR A 59 -23.23 10.62 2.50
C TYR A 59 -24.64 11.23 2.43
N GLN A 60 -25.02 11.73 1.25
CA GLN A 60 -26.35 12.24 0.95
C GLN A 60 -27.15 11.19 0.21
#